data_AF-A0A1S3DEN2-F1
#
_entry.id   AF-A0A1S3DEN2-F1
#
_cell.length_a   1.000
_cell.length_b   1.000
_cell.length_c   1.000
_cell.angle_alpha   90.00
_cell.angle_beta   90.00
_cell.angle_gamma   90.00
#
_symmetry.space_group_name_H-M   'P 1'
#
loop_
_entity.id
_entity.type
_entity.pdbx_description
1 polymer ?
#
loop_
_entity_poly.entity_id
_entity_poly.type
_entity_poly.pdbx_seq_one_letter_code
_entity_poly.pdbx_strand_id
1 'polypeptide(L)'
;MGDFSCVLRACFRGGNKELQVSLFQALVLLLFNETDEMPFEEIKTATNIEDADLRRTLQSLACGKTRVLKKTPASRDIEDCDRFRFNNDFTFKLFRIKINQIQMKETVSI
;
A
#
# COMPACT_ATOMS: atom_id res chain seq x y z
N MET A 1 -8.98 12.84 -15.34
CA MET A 1 -9.72 11.63 -14.89
C MET A 1 -9.84 11.75 -13.39
N GLY A 2 -11.05 11.81 -12.82
CA GLY A 2 -11.24 12.16 -11.41
C GLY A 2 -10.60 11.14 -10.47
N ASP A 3 -9.83 11.63 -9.48
CA ASP A 3 -9.17 10.78 -8.49
C ASP A 3 -10.22 10.15 -7.56
N PHE A 4 -10.68 8.95 -7.87
CA PHE A 4 -11.53 8.16 -6.97
C PHE A 4 -10.75 7.83 -5.70
N SER A 5 -10.97 8.64 -4.67
CA SER A 5 -10.33 8.51 -3.36
C SER A 5 -11.38 8.31 -2.27
N CYS A 6 -11.01 7.55 -1.25
CA CYS A 6 -11.81 7.33 -0.06
C CYS A 6 -10.96 7.53 1.20
N VAL A 7 -11.63 7.60 2.35
CA VAL A 7 -10.97 7.72 3.65
C VAL A 7 -11.22 6.44 4.44
N LEU A 8 -10.14 5.74 4.78
CA LEU A 8 -10.18 4.58 5.66
C LEU A 8 -9.75 4.97 7.07
N ARG A 9 -10.45 4.45 8.07
CA ARG A 9 -10.01 4.54 9.47
C ARG A 9 -9.15 3.32 9.77
N ALA A 10 -7.89 3.55 10.10
CA ALA A 10 -6.93 2.51 10.45
C ALA A 10 -6.59 2.56 11.95
N CYS A 11 -6.61 1.40 12.59
CA CYS A 11 -6.27 1.23 13.99
C CYS A 11 -4.82 0.73 14.08
N PHE A 12 -3.91 1.59 14.52
CA PHE A 12 -2.52 1.22 14.79
C PHE A 12 -2.28 1.18 16.30
N ARG A 13 -1.21 0.51 16.75
CA ARG A 13 -0.80 0.53 18.17
C ARG A 13 -0.52 1.94 18.68
N GLY A 14 -0.01 2.82 17.81
CA GLY A 14 0.23 4.23 18.12
C GLY A 14 -1.02 5.13 18.10
N GLY A 15 -2.21 4.54 17.95
CA GLY A 15 -3.50 5.23 17.90
C GLY A 15 -4.16 5.20 16.53
N ASN A 16 -5.43 5.62 16.50
CA ASN A 16 -6.24 5.63 15.28
C ASN A 16 -5.77 6.72 14.31
N LYS A 17 -5.85 6.43 13.01
CA LYS A 17 -5.49 7.34 11.93
C LYS A 17 -6.53 7.29 10.80
N GLU A 18 -6.62 8.37 10.04
CA GLU A 18 -7.40 8.43 8.80
C GLU A 18 -6.46 8.40 7.59
N LEU A 19 -6.62 7.39 6.73
CA LEU A 19 -5.84 7.21 5.51
C LEU A 19 -6.69 7.65 4.33
N GLN A 20 -6.30 8.73 3.66
CA GLN A 20 -6.85 9.09 2.36
C GLN A 20 -6.10 8.32 1.28
N VAL A 21 -6.82 7.44 0.59
CA VAL A 21 -6.27 6.43 -0.33
C VAL A 21 -7.08 6.36 -1.62
N SER A 22 -6.47 5.87 -2.70
CA SER A 22 -7.18 5.51 -3.92
C SER A 22 -8.00 4.22 -3.73
N LEU A 23 -8.89 3.92 -4.68
CA LEU A 23 -9.69 2.70 -4.65
C LEU A 23 -8.84 1.42 -4.59
N PHE A 24 -7.79 1.31 -5.43
CA PHE A 24 -6.90 0.15 -5.42
C PHE A 24 -6.13 0.00 -4.11
N GLN A 25 -5.64 1.11 -3.56
CA GLN A 25 -5.00 1.10 -2.24
C GLN A 25 -5.98 0.66 -1.15
N ALA A 26 -7.23 1.12 -1.20
CA ALA A 26 -8.25 0.73 -0.24
C ALA A 26 -8.56 -0.77 -0.31
N LEU A 27 -8.73 -1.31 -1.51
CA LEU A 27 -9.00 -2.73 -1.72
C LEU A 27 -7.88 -3.61 -1.15
N VAL A 28 -6.62 -3.26 -1.42
CA VAL A 28 -5.46 -3.96 -0.87
C VAL A 28 -5.43 -3.89 0.66
N LEU A 29 -5.68 -2.70 1.24
CA LEU A 29 -5.66 -2.53 2.71
C LEU A 29 -6.77 -3.32 3.41
N LEU A 30 -7.94 -3.48 2.77
CA LEU A 30 -9.07 -4.22 3.35
C LEU A 30 -8.78 -5.72 3.50
N LEU A 31 -7.95 -6.30 2.63
CA LEU A 31 -7.53 -7.71 2.74
C LEU A 31 -6.83 -8.00 4.08
N PHE A 32 -6.11 -7.00 4.61
CA PHE A 32 -5.38 -7.14 5.87
C PHE A 32 -6.26 -7.08 7.12
N ASN A 33 -7.58 -6.95 6.96
CA ASN A 33 -8.51 -7.12 8.08
C ASN A 33 -8.74 -8.60 8.43
N GLU A 34 -8.52 -9.51 7.48
CA GLU A 34 -8.74 -10.95 7.67
C GLU A 34 -7.43 -11.72 7.91
N THR A 35 -6.31 -11.20 7.40
CA THR A 35 -4.99 -11.80 7.54
C THR A 35 -3.92 -10.74 7.77
N ASP A 36 -2.95 -11.04 8.64
CA ASP A 36 -1.86 -10.09 8.94
C ASP A 36 -0.84 -10.00 7.81
N GLU A 37 -0.64 -11.07 7.02
CA GLU A 37 0.41 -11.18 6.01
C GLU A 37 -0.04 -11.98 4.78
N MET A 38 0.31 -11.50 3.58
CA MET A 38 -0.03 -12.14 2.30
C MET A 38 1.11 -11.99 1.27
N PRO A 39 1.34 -13.00 0.40
CA PRO A 39 2.21 -12.87 -0.76
C PRO A 39 1.55 -12.04 -1.88
N PHE A 40 2.37 -11.50 -2.78
CA PHE A 40 1.91 -10.72 -3.95
C PHE A 40 0.84 -11.43 -4.76
N GLU A 41 1.05 -12.71 -5.09
CA GLU A 41 0.13 -13.50 -5.94
C GLU A 41 -1.28 -13.67 -5.32
N GLU A 42 -1.36 -13.81 -4.00
CA GLU A 42 -2.66 -13.89 -3.31
C GLU A 42 -3.40 -12.55 -3.33
N ILE A 43 -2.67 -11.45 -3.14
CA ILE A 43 -3.24 -10.09 -3.24
C ILE A 43 -3.75 -9.86 -4.67
N LYS A 44 -2.97 -10.25 -5.68
CA LYS A 44 -3.35 -10.16 -7.09
C LYS A 44 -4.62 -10.94 -7.39
N THR A 45 -4.70 -12.18 -6.94
CA THR A 45 -5.86 -13.05 -7.14
C THR A 45 -7.10 -12.51 -6.42
N ALA A 46 -6.95 -12.04 -5.18
CA ALA A 46 -8.06 -11.53 -4.37
C ALA A 46 -8.61 -10.18 -4.87
N THR A 47 -7.73 -9.30 -5.37
CA THR A 47 -8.13 -7.95 -5.83
C THR A 47 -8.46 -7.88 -7.32
N ASN A 48 -7.96 -8.83 -8.12
CA ASN A 48 -8.06 -8.84 -9.58
C ASN A 48 -7.58 -7.53 -10.24
N ILE A 49 -6.58 -6.88 -9.64
CA ILE A 49 -5.93 -5.67 -10.18
C ILE A 49 -4.86 -6.11 -11.18
N GLU A 50 -4.73 -5.38 -12.29
CA GLU A 50 -3.66 -5.61 -13.26
C GLU A 50 -2.27 -5.48 -12.62
N ASP A 51 -1.35 -6.32 -13.07
CA ASP A 51 -0.03 -6.49 -12.46
C ASP A 51 0.72 -5.15 -12.26
N ALA A 52 0.78 -4.33 -13.31
CA ALA A 52 1.46 -3.03 -13.28
C ALA A 52 0.84 -2.07 -12.25
N ASP A 53 -0.49 -2.03 -12.16
CA ASP A 53 -1.19 -1.15 -11.22
C ASP A 53 -1.14 -1.68 -9.79
N LEU A 54 -1.12 -3.00 -9.61
CA LEU A 54 -0.93 -3.62 -8.31
C LEU A 54 0.47 -3.35 -7.75
N ARG A 55 1.52 -3.51 -8.57
CA ARG A 55 2.89 -3.18 -8.14
C ARG A 55 3.01 -1.72 -7.74
N ARG A 56 2.46 -0.79 -8.53
CA ARG A 56 2.42 0.65 -8.18
C ARG A 56 1.68 0.89 -6.86
N THR A 57 0.56 0.21 -6.67
CA THR A 57 -0.25 0.30 -5.45
C THR A 57 0.53 -0.17 -4.23
N LEU A 58 1.10 -1.38 -4.29
CA LEU A 58 1.90 -1.96 -3.20
C LEU A 58 3.17 -1.17 -2.93
N GLN A 59 3.82 -0.65 -3.96
CA GLN A 59 4.99 0.22 -3.80
C GLN A 59 4.64 1.49 -3.02
N SER A 60 3.49 2.11 -3.29
CA SER A 60 3.01 3.30 -2.56
C SER A 60 2.71 3.03 -1.08
N LEU A 61 2.24 1.82 -0.76
CA LEU A 61 1.84 1.39 0.59
C LEU A 61 3.01 0.84 1.43
N ALA A 62 4.01 0.22 0.81
CA ALA A 62 5.07 -0.52 1.50
C ALA A 62 6.47 0.09 1.34
N CYS A 63 6.76 0.72 0.19
CA CYS A 63 8.11 1.18 -0.15
C CYS A 63 8.28 2.70 -0.05
N GLY A 64 7.17 3.45 -0.09
CA GLY A 64 7.15 4.90 -0.02
C GLY A 64 7.52 5.51 1.33
N LYS A 65 7.19 6.81 1.49
CA LYS A 65 7.36 7.54 2.75
C LYS A 65 6.38 7.06 3.84
N THR A 66 5.18 6.67 3.42
CA THR A 66 4.10 6.24 4.30
C THR A 66 3.97 4.72 4.22
N ARG A 67 4.71 4.01 5.06
CA ARG A 67 4.80 2.54 5.03
C ARG A 67 3.77 1.90 5.95
N VAL A 68 2.52 1.91 5.51
CA VAL A 68 1.41 1.24 6.21
C VAL A 68 1.48 -0.28 6.08
N LEU A 69 2.19 -0.78 5.06
CA LEU A 69 2.58 -2.19 4.93
C LEU A 69 4.10 -2.33 5.08
N LYS A 70 4.54 -3.49 5.56
CA LYS A 70 5.94 -3.94 5.54
C LYS A 70 6.11 -4.99 4.45
N LYS A 71 7.12 -4.81 3.58
CA LYS A 71 7.50 -5.79 2.55
C LYS A 71 8.63 -6.68 3.05
N THR A 72 8.62 -7.95 2.69
CA THR A 72 9.73 -8.88 2.92
C THR A 72 9.99 -9.70 1.65
N PRO A 73 11.22 -9.70 1.11
CA PRO A 73 12.38 -8.88 1.53
C PRO A 73 12.19 -7.37 1.31
N ALA A 74 12.89 -6.55 2.09
CA ALA A 74 12.81 -5.09 1.96
C ALA A 74 13.63 -4.60 0.76
N SER A 75 12.96 -4.12 -0.29
CA SER A 75 13.55 -3.47 -1.45
C SER A 75 12.60 -2.38 -1.99
N ARG A 76 13.02 -1.65 -3.03
CA ARG A 76 12.17 -0.62 -3.68
C ARG A 76 11.23 -1.21 -4.72
N ASP A 77 11.61 -2.33 -5.29
CA ASP A 77 10.88 -3.02 -6.35
C ASP A 77 9.95 -4.07 -5.75
N ILE A 78 8.86 -4.36 -6.47
CA ILE A 78 7.88 -5.37 -6.09
C ILE A 78 8.11 -6.58 -6.98
N GLU A 79 8.37 -7.72 -6.38
CA GLU A 79 8.61 -9.02 -6.99
C GLU A 79 7.49 -10.00 -6.63
N ASP A 80 7.29 -11.05 -7.43
CA ASP A 80 6.16 -11.98 -7.27
C ASP A 80 6.26 -12.82 -5.99
N CYS A 81 7.49 -13.01 -5.50
CA CYS A 81 7.79 -13.73 -4.27
C CYS A 81 7.71 -12.84 -3.02
N ASP A 82 7.43 -11.54 -3.16
CA ASP A 82 7.36 -10.63 -2.03
C ASP A 82 6.13 -10.91 -1.15
N ARG A 83 6.32 -10.73 0.16
CA ARG A 83 5.27 -10.80 1.17
C ARG A 83 5.02 -9.44 1.78
N PHE A 84 3.76 -9.14 2.04
CA PHE A 84 3.31 -7.88 2.60
C PHE A 84 2.59 -8.14 3.91
N ARG A 85 2.92 -7.36 4.93
CA ARG A 85 2.34 -7.45 6.26
C ARG A 85 1.82 -6.09 6.72
N PHE A 86 0.69 -6.04 7.42
CA PHE A 86 0.22 -4.80 8.02
C PHE A 86 1.21 -4.26 9.06
N ASN A 87 1.59 -2.98 8.95
CA ASN A 87 2.53 -2.34 9.86
C ASN A 87 1.80 -1.80 11.10
N ASN A 88 1.49 -2.66 12.07
CA ASN A 88 0.77 -2.24 13.27
C ASN A 88 1.56 -1.25 14.16
N ASP A 89 2.88 -1.24 14.06
CA ASP A 89 3.77 -0.29 14.75
C ASP A 89 3.98 1.02 13.96
N PHE A 90 3.19 1.24 12.91
CA PHE A 90 3.25 2.47 12.11
C PHE A 90 2.98 3.70 12.98
N THR A 91 3.87 4.67 12.90
CA THR A 91 3.75 5.95 13.60
C THR A 91 3.80 7.09 12.60
N PHE A 92 2.94 8.08 12.80
CA PHE A 92 2.91 9.29 12.00
C PHE A 92 2.42 10.47 12.85
N LYS A 93 3.00 11.65 12.65
CA LYS A 93 2.65 12.85 13.43
C LYS A 93 1.21 13.31 13.19
N LEU A 94 0.78 13.27 11.94
CA LEU A 94 -0.57 13.69 11.55
C LEU A 94 -1.60 12.60 11.83
N PHE A 95 -2.83 13.01 12.17
CA PHE A 95 -3.97 12.10 12.30
C PHE A 95 -4.49 11.65 10.93
N ARG A 96 -4.62 12.61 10.00
CA ARG A 96 -5.03 12.37 8.62
C ARG A 96 -3.81 12.33 7.71
N ILE A 97 -3.70 11.26 6.93
CA ILE A 97 -2.52 10.93 6.13
C ILE A 97 -2.98 10.67 4.70
N LYS A 98 -2.45 11.43 3.74
CA LYS A 98 -2.68 11.19 2.32
C LYS A 98 -1.59 10.26 1.78
N ILE A 99 -1.98 9.10 1.28
CA ILE A 99 -1.05 8.18 0.60
C ILE A 99 -1.03 8.55 -0.88
N ASN A 100 0.04 9.22 -1.30
CA ASN A 100 0.21 9.58 -2.70
C ASN A 100 0.53 8.33 -3.54
N GLN A 101 -0.05 8.25 -4.72
CA GLN A 101 0.41 7.30 -5.73
C GLN A 101 1.86 7.63 -6.11
N ILE A 102 2.66 6.59 -6.34
CA ILE A 102 4.02 6.76 -6.84
C ILE A 102 3.91 7.11 -8.33
N GLN A 103 4.31 8.32 -8.67
CA GLN A 103 4.57 8.70 -10.05
C GLN A 103 5.93 8.12 -10.43
N MET A 104 5.96 7.27 -11.46
CA MET A 104 7.24 6.87 -12.06
C MET A 104 7.89 8.12 -12.64
N LYS A 105 9.10 8.45 -12.18
CA LYS A 105 9.99 9.27 -13.00
C LYS A 105 10.46 8.37 -14.13
N GLU A 106 10.09 8.70 -15.36
CA GLU A 106 10.82 8.21 -16.52
C GLU A 106 12.27 8.68 -16.36
N THR A 107 13.17 7.80 -15.95
CA THR A 107 14.60 8.02 -16.19
C THR A 107 14.81 7.88 -17.69
N VAL A 108 14.76 9.01 -18.40
CA VAL A 108 15.35 9.12 -19.73
C VAL A 108 16.83 8.78 -19.56
N SER A 109 17.19 7.54 -19.90
CA SER A 109 18.58 7.20 -20.12
C SER A 109 18.92 7.81 -21.48
N ILE A 110 19.63 8.93 -21.44
CA ILE A 110 20.24 9.59 -22.60
C ILE A 110 21.43 8.76 -23.08
#